data_AF-A0A623H249-F1
#
_entry.id   AF-A0A623H249-F1
#
_cell.length_a   1.000
_cell.length_b   1.000
_cell.length_c   1.000
_cell.angle_alpha   90.00
_cell.angle_beta   90.00
_cell.angle_gamma   90.00
#
_symmetry.space_group_name_H-M   'P 1'
#
loop_
_entity.id
_entity.type
_entity.pdbx_description
1 polymer ?
#
loop_
_entity_poly.entity_id
_entity_poly.type
_entity_poly.pdbx_seq_one_letter_code
_entity_poly.pdbx_strand_id
1 'polypeptide(L)'
;GLSFGYFCDALSERFPLVYKAVPVMLRPMFLISAVFYTANELPYSLLSIFSWNPLLHANEIVREGMFEGYHSLYLEPFYPLAFSATLFLAGLIFHLICDTENH
;
A
#
# COMPACT_ATOMS: atom_id res chain seq x y z
N GLY A 1 4.80 -3.53 3.05
CA GLY A 1 4.71 -5.00 2.86
C GLY A 1 4.24 -5.70 4.12
N LEU A 2 5.02 -5.64 5.20
CA LEU A 2 4.76 -6.36 6.45
C LEU A 2 3.37 -6.11 7.04
N SER A 3 2.95 -4.84 7.17
CA SER A 3 1.64 -4.50 7.75
C SER A 3 0.46 -5.10 6.97
N PHE A 4 0.55 -5.14 5.64
CA PHE A 4 -0.49 -5.72 4.80
C PHE A 4 -0.54 -7.25 4.94
N GLY A 5 0.63 -7.90 5.01
CA GLY A 5 0.71 -9.32 5.30
C GLY A 5 0.09 -9.69 6.63
N TYR A 6 0.41 -8.93 7.69
CA TYR A 6 -0.15 -9.13 9.02
C TYR A 6 -1.68 -8.94 9.06
N PHE A 7 -2.20 -7.91 8.37
CA PHE A 7 -3.64 -7.71 8.24
C PHE A 7 -4.34 -8.87 7.50
N CYS A 8 -3.76 -9.35 6.39
CA CYS A 8 -4.31 -10.48 5.65
C CYS A 8 -4.27 -11.80 6.45
N ASP A 9 -3.22 -12.00 7.23
CA ASP A 9 -3.06 -13.15 8.12
C ASP A 9 -4.18 -13.17 9.18
N ALA A 10 -4.36 -12.05 9.89
CA ALA A 10 -5.45 -11.90 10.87
C ALA A 10 -6.84 -12.13 10.25
N LEU A 11 -7.08 -11.67 9.02
CA LEU A 11 -8.35 -11.90 8.32
C LEU A 11 -8.53 -13.37 7.89
N SER A 12 -7.43 -14.07 7.62
CA SER A 12 -7.46 -15.46 7.13
C SER A 12 -7.84 -16.47 8.22
N GLU A 13 -7.61 -16.14 9.50
CA GLU A 13 -8.05 -16.94 10.65
C GLU A 13 -9.58 -17.14 10.64
N ARG A 14 -10.34 -16.11 10.24
CA ARG A 14 -11.81 -16.19 10.14
C ARG A 14 -12.29 -16.61 8.74
N PHE A 15 -11.58 -16.19 7.69
CA PHE A 15 -11.99 -16.44 6.31
C PHE A 15 -10.82 -17.01 5.47
N PRO A 16 -10.73 -18.35 5.29
CA PRO A 16 -9.65 -18.96 4.50
C PRO A 16 -9.67 -18.56 3.01
N LEU A 17 -10.77 -17.92 2.54
CA LEU A 17 -10.89 -17.39 1.19
C LEU A 17 -9.92 -16.22 0.93
N VAL A 18 -9.50 -15.50 1.97
CA VAL A 18 -8.63 -14.32 1.87
C VAL A 18 -7.30 -14.68 1.23
N TYR A 19 -6.72 -15.84 1.57
CA TYR A 19 -5.44 -16.29 1.03
C TYR A 19 -5.45 -16.44 -0.50
N LYS A 20 -6.61 -16.82 -1.09
CA LYS A 20 -6.77 -16.94 -2.54
C LYS A 20 -7.06 -15.60 -3.22
N ALA A 21 -7.72 -14.68 -2.53
CA ALA A 21 -8.11 -13.37 -3.08
C ALA A 21 -6.96 -12.36 -3.10
N VAL A 22 -6.09 -12.38 -2.07
CA VAL A 22 -4.95 -11.46 -1.93
C VAL A 22 -4.04 -11.42 -3.16
N PRO A 23 -3.53 -12.54 -3.70
CA PRO A 23 -2.66 -12.50 -4.88
C PRO A 23 -3.39 -12.06 -6.15
N VAL A 24 -4.72 -12.21 -6.23
CA VAL A 24 -5.52 -11.73 -7.36
C VAL A 24 -5.64 -10.21 -7.34
N MET A 25 -5.78 -9.61 -6.15
CA MET A 25 -5.89 -8.16 -5.96
C MET A 25 -4.54 -7.43 -6.00
N LEU A 26 -3.47 -8.07 -5.52
CA LEU A 26 -2.13 -7.49 -5.54
C LEU A 26 -1.59 -7.31 -6.97
N ARG A 27 -1.90 -8.21 -7.90
CA ARG A 27 -1.46 -8.12 -9.30
C ARG A 27 -1.86 -6.80 -9.98
N PRO A 28 -3.16 -6.41 -10.05
CA PRO A 28 -3.55 -5.14 -10.64
C PRO A 28 -3.05 -3.93 -9.83
N MET A 29 -3.04 -4.01 -8.49
CA MET A 29 -2.47 -2.92 -7.68
C MET A 29 -0.99 -2.66 -7.97
N PHE A 30 -0.22 -3.71 -8.27
CA PHE A 30 1.19 -3.59 -8.64
C PHE A 30 1.38 -2.97 -10.03
N LEU A 31 0.43 -3.18 -10.95
CA LEU A 31 0.44 -2.50 -12.25
C LEU A 31 0.08 -1.01 -12.12
N ILE A 32 -0.82 -0.68 -11.19
CA ILE A 32 -1.33 0.68 -10.95
C ILE A 32 -0.37 1.53 -10.11
N SER A 33 0.59 0.93 -9.39
CA SER A 33 1.55 1.67 -8.55
C SER A 33 2.63 2.45 -9.33
N ALA A 34 2.42 2.73 -10.61
CA ALA A 34 3.34 3.49 -11.47
C ALA A 34 4.74 2.84 -11.59
N VAL A 35 4.81 1.50 -11.48
CA VAL A 35 6.06 0.75 -11.76
C VAL A 35 6.50 0.92 -13.23
N PHE A 36 5.56 1.08 -14.16
CA PHE A 36 5.84 1.19 -15.60
C PHE A 36 5.80 2.62 -16.16
N TYR A 37 5.37 3.61 -15.38
CA TYR A 37 5.17 4.99 -15.86
C TYR A 37 5.65 5.97 -14.79
N THR A 38 6.25 7.09 -15.18
CA THR A 38 6.72 8.10 -14.21
C THR A 38 5.63 9.15 -13.98
N ALA A 39 5.44 9.63 -12.75
CA ALA A 39 4.41 10.63 -12.44
C ALA A 39 4.46 11.90 -13.32
N ASN A 40 5.64 12.30 -13.83
CA ASN A 40 5.81 13.44 -14.73
C ASN A 40 5.25 13.25 -16.15
N GLU A 41 5.06 12.01 -16.60
CA GLU A 41 4.56 11.73 -17.96
C GLU A 41 3.03 11.70 -18.02
N LEU A 42 2.36 11.76 -16.85
CA LEU A 42 0.90 11.66 -16.76
C LEU A 42 0.22 13.05 -16.80
N PRO A 43 -0.93 13.19 -17.49
CA PRO A 43 -1.74 14.39 -17.44
C PRO A 43 -2.23 14.67 -16.00
N TYR A 44 -2.37 15.96 -15.64
CA TYR A 44 -2.75 16.44 -14.31
C TYR A 44 -4.01 15.77 -13.71
N SER A 45 -4.95 15.36 -14.55
CA SER A 45 -6.19 14.68 -14.14
C SER A 45 -5.96 13.23 -13.66
N LEU A 46 -4.91 12.57 -14.12
CA LEU A 46 -4.51 11.26 -13.60
C LEU A 46 -3.67 11.40 -12.33
N LEU A 47 -2.81 12.42 -12.25
CA LEU A 47 -2.02 12.73 -11.05
C LEU A 47 -2.88 12.89 -9.79
N SER A 48 -4.06 13.50 -9.89
CA SER A 48 -4.97 13.66 -8.74
C SER A 48 -5.61 12.35 -8.27
N ILE A 49 -5.76 11.36 -9.15
CA ILE A 49 -6.25 10.01 -8.80
C ILE A 49 -5.11 9.18 -8.22
N PHE A 50 -3.92 9.30 -8.82
CA PHE A 50 -2.75 8.54 -8.42
C PHE A 50 -2.14 9.03 -7.10
N SER A 51 -2.32 10.29 -6.73
CA SER A 51 -1.84 10.85 -5.46
C SER A 51 -2.47 10.19 -4.22
N TRP A 52 -3.62 9.52 -4.36
CA TRP A 52 -4.26 8.74 -3.30
C TRP A 52 -3.59 7.38 -3.07
N ASN A 53 -2.70 6.95 -3.95
CA ASN A 53 -2.06 5.65 -3.86
C ASN A 53 -0.73 5.74 -3.08
N PRO A 54 -0.61 5.17 -1.86
CA PRO A 54 0.62 5.22 -1.08
C PRO A 54 1.79 4.50 -1.76
N LEU A 55 1.52 3.54 -2.65
CA LEU A 55 2.57 2.84 -3.41
C LEU A 55 3.22 3.73 -4.47
N LEU A 56 2.47 4.71 -5.01
CA LEU A 56 3.03 5.68 -5.96
C LEU A 56 4.06 6.58 -5.27
N HIS A 57 3.73 7.10 -4.09
CA HIS A 57 4.67 7.88 -3.26
C HIS A 57 5.93 7.08 -2.93
N ALA A 58 5.79 5.80 -2.55
CA ALA A 58 6.93 4.94 -2.27
C ALA A 58 7.85 4.73 -3.48
N ASN A 59 7.28 4.53 -4.67
CA ASN A 59 8.06 4.33 -5.90
C ASN A 59 8.75 5.60 -6.37
N GLU A 60 8.11 6.78 -6.25
CA GLU A 60 8.73 8.06 -6.59
C GLU A 60 9.92 8.38 -5.67
N ILE A 61 9.83 8.09 -4.37
CA ILE A 61 10.96 8.25 -3.43
C ILE A 61 12.13 7.33 -3.81
N VAL A 62 11.85 6.06 -4.14
CA VAL A 62 12.90 5.13 -4.58
C VAL A 62 13.55 5.61 -5.88
N ARG A 63 12.77 6.16 -6.82
CA ARG A 63 13.28 6.69 -8.08
C ARG A 63 14.11 7.96 -7.90
N GLU A 64 13.68 8.90 -7.07
CA GLU A 64 14.46 10.10 -6.75
C GLU A 64 15.78 9.74 -6.08
N GLY A 65 15.80 8.71 -5.21
CA GLY A 65 17.03 8.20 -4.62
C GLY A 65 17.97 7.47 -5.60
N MET A 66 17.46 6.99 -6.74
CA MET A 66 18.25 6.28 -7.77
C MET A 66 18.74 7.20 -8.90
N PHE A 67 18.06 8.31 -9.17
CA PHE A 67 18.41 9.25 -10.23
C PHE A 67 18.65 10.65 -9.67
N GLU A 68 19.92 11.00 -9.44
CA GLU A 68 20.34 12.35 -9.05
C GLU A 68 19.93 13.37 -10.13
N GLY A 69 18.89 14.17 -9.86
CA GLY A 69 18.38 15.21 -10.76
C GLY A 69 16.89 15.13 -11.07
N TYR A 70 16.18 14.09 -10.60
CA TYR A 70 14.73 13.97 -10.76
C TYR A 70 14.01 14.52 -9.52
N HIS A 71 13.57 15.78 -9.57
CA HIS A 71 12.80 16.41 -8.48
C HIS A 71 11.30 16.16 -8.68
N SER A 72 10.72 15.28 -7.87
CA SER A 72 9.27 15.06 -7.85
C SER A 72 8.61 16.13 -6.98
N LEU A 73 7.61 16.84 -7.53
CA LEU A 73 6.89 17.94 -6.85
C LEU A 73 6.02 17.48 -5.66
N TYR A 74 5.92 16.17 -5.41
CA TYR A 74 5.02 15.56 -4.44
C TYR A 74 5.76 14.52 -3.60
N LEU A 75 6.65 14.97 -2.71
CA LEU A 75 7.39 14.10 -1.81
C LEU A 75 6.87 14.24 -0.37
N GLU A 76 5.77 13.55 -0.05
CA GLU A 76 5.33 13.37 1.33
C GLU A 76 5.54 11.92 1.78
N PRO A 77 6.73 11.55 2.28
CA PRO A 77 7.02 10.22 2.81
C PRO A 77 6.15 9.85 4.02
N PHE A 78 5.50 10.83 4.63
CA PHE A 78 4.61 10.63 5.77
C PHE A 78 3.35 9.83 5.43
N TYR A 79 2.79 10.00 4.22
CA TYR A 79 1.56 9.34 3.81
C TYR A 79 1.68 7.79 3.74
N PRO A 80 2.67 7.20 3.05
CA PRO A 80 2.84 5.75 3.03
C PRO A 80 3.20 5.18 4.42
N LEU A 81 3.92 5.94 5.25
CA LEU A 81 4.22 5.57 6.63
C LEU A 81 2.93 5.50 7.48
N ALA A 82 2.13 6.56 7.49
CA ALA A 82 0.86 6.60 8.21
C ALA A 82 -0.11 5.51 7.73
N PHE A 83 -0.17 5.25 6.42
CA PHE A 83 -0.97 4.16 5.85
C PHE A 83 -0.48 2.78 6.33
N SER A 84 0.84 2.55 6.37
CA SER A 84 1.40 1.29 6.86
C SER A 84 1.17 1.08 8.37
N ALA A 85 1.19 2.15 9.16
CA ALA A 85 0.95 2.13 10.60
C ALA A 85 -0.54 1.87 10.93
N THR A 86 -1.45 2.56 10.24
CA THR A 86 -2.90 2.35 10.40
C THR A 86 -3.31 0.93 10.01
N LEU A 87 -2.76 0.39 8.91
CA LEU A 87 -3.03 -0.98 8.50
C LEU A 87 -2.49 -2.01 9.51
N PHE A 88 -1.33 -1.75 10.10
CA PHE A 88 -0.77 -2.62 11.14
C PHE A 88 -1.62 -2.60 12.41
N LEU A 89 -2.03 -1.41 12.87
CA LEU A 89 -2.93 -1.25 14.01
C LEU A 89 -4.29 -1.93 13.76
N ALA A 90 -4.84 -1.80 12.56
CA ALA A 90 -6.09 -2.48 12.18
C ALA A 90 -5.96 -4.01 12.26
N GLY A 91 -4.83 -4.58 11.81
CA GLY A 91 -4.55 -6.01 11.95
C GLY A 91 -4.46 -6.46 13.40
N LEU A 92 -3.79 -5.68 14.26
CA LEU A 92 -3.67 -5.97 15.69
C LEU A 92 -5.03 -5.97 16.38
N ILE A 93 -5.87 -4.95 16.10
CA ILE A 93 -7.22 -4.86 16.67
C ILE A 93 -8.08 -6.04 16.23
N PHE A 94 -8.01 -6.43 14.96
CA PHE A 94 -8.79 -7.56 14.45
C PHE A 94 -8.38 -8.87 15.14
N HIS A 95 -7.08 -9.11 15.29
CA HIS A 95 -6.57 -10.28 15.99
C HIS A 95 -7.02 -10.30 17.46
N LEU A 96 -6.93 -9.17 18.17
CA LEU A 96 -7.39 -9.05 19.56
C LEU A 96 -8.89 -9.33 19.72
N ILE A 97 -9.73 -8.84 18.81
CA ILE A 97 -11.18 -9.11 18.85
C ILE A 97 -11.44 -10.61 18.64
N CYS A 98 -10.73 -11.24 17.70
CA CYS A 98 -10.92 -12.67 17.41
C CYS A 98 -10.48 -13.56 18.58
N ASP A 99 -9.43 -13.17 19.32
CA ASP A 99 -8.98 -13.85 20.53
C ASP A 99 -10.02 -13.77 21.66
N THR A 100 -10.69 -12.62 21.83
CA THR A 100 -11.75 -12.46 22.84
C THR A 100 -13.02 -13.26 22.58
N GLU A 101 -13.29 -13.64 21.32
CA GLU A 101 -14.48 -14.44 20.95
C GLU A 101 -14.25 -15.96 21.15
N ASN A 102 -13.00 -16.37 21.39
CA ASN A 102 -12.59 -17.78 21.52
C ASN A 102 -12.53 -18.27 22.98
N HIS A 103 -12.86 -17.39 23.94
CA HIS A 103 -13.01 -17.67 25.37
C HIS A 103 -14.49 -17.61 25.79
#